data_AF-A0A9E5K8T2-F1
#
_entry.id   AF-A0A9E5K8T2-F1
#
_cell.length_a   1.000
_cell.length_b   1.000
_cell.length_c   1.000
_cell.angle_alpha   90.00
_cell.angle_beta   90.00
_cell.angle_gamma   90.00
#
_symmetry.space_group_name_H-M   'P 1'
#
loop_
_entity.id
_entity.type
_entity.pdbx_description
1 polymer ?
#
loop_
_entity_poly.entity_id
_entity_poly.type
_entity_poly.pdbx_seq_one_letter_code
_entity_poly.pdbx_strand_id
1 'polypeptide(L)'
;MHMKPVLEKLNQLISSARIPSSSSLGICRGEKAGHLGVWGKFRGAQEELYRVVLSYDGETKSRQKLGGRFSYTFAPALSGSFFRSLEMPRIFKEFLVGKNPAISGKIKFEFTGSNGKKSEELDLRTVLRCYRLKGKSIPSGLVEAAFWSTVDSPELAALREADLKGHSDKVKAELEEKRKREEAERKAKEEAAKKAAEEAAKAAAAKAAAAAKPAASAASASGPVDRSQPTLPAGKVLVVYGSSTGNTKTVAESIKAEMGSSVDHVKNITEIHPADLANFENVIVGVPTWHIGEIQEDWGAVLPEIEALNFAGKKVAVFGLGDGKGYPETYVDAMAELVEKFEKKGAKLVGMWPTEGYEFKKSKAIREGKFLGLVIDVENQDHLSDKRVKSWVAQLQKELA
;
A
#
# COMPACT_ATOMS: atom_id res chain seq x y z
N MET A 1 -35.54 2.54 37.06
CA MET A 1 -35.49 4.02 37.09
C MET A 1 -34.64 4.41 38.31
N HIS A 2 -33.35 4.75 38.27
CA HIS A 2 -32.70 5.81 37.49
C HIS A 2 -31.19 5.52 37.40
N MET A 3 -30.70 4.92 36.30
CA MET A 3 -29.25 4.76 36.01
C MET A 3 -28.66 5.94 35.21
N LYS A 4 -29.48 6.90 34.79
CA LYS A 4 -29.02 8.10 34.09
C LYS A 4 -28.13 9.04 34.95
N PRO A 5 -28.38 9.26 36.26
CA PRO A 5 -27.59 10.23 37.03
C PRO A 5 -26.15 9.79 37.35
N VAL A 6 -25.87 8.48 37.33
CA VAL A 6 -24.54 7.92 37.69
C VAL A 6 -23.55 8.06 36.54
N LEU A 7 -23.99 7.81 35.31
CA LEU A 7 -23.18 7.98 34.10
C LEU A 7 -22.86 9.46 33.81
N GLU A 8 -23.78 10.38 34.08
CA GLU A 8 -23.52 11.82 33.97
C GLU A 8 -22.53 12.34 35.02
N LYS A 9 -22.62 11.86 36.28
CA LYS A 9 -21.62 12.18 37.31
C LYS A 9 -20.25 11.60 37.00
N LEU A 10 -20.18 10.39 36.43
CA LEU A 10 -18.90 9.80 35.99
C LEU A 10 -18.27 10.61 34.86
N ASN A 11 -19.07 11.03 33.87
CA ASN A 11 -18.60 11.85 32.76
C ASN A 11 -18.14 13.25 33.21
N GLN A 12 -18.84 13.89 34.16
CA GLN A 12 -18.38 15.14 34.75
C GLN A 12 -17.05 14.97 35.51
N LEU A 13 -16.90 13.92 36.31
CA LEU A 13 -15.64 13.59 37.01
C LEU A 13 -14.49 13.35 36.02
N ILE A 14 -14.74 12.62 34.92
CA ILE A 14 -13.75 12.33 33.87
C ILE A 14 -13.37 13.61 33.10
N SER A 15 -14.34 14.48 32.81
CA SER A 15 -14.08 15.76 32.10
C SER A 15 -13.27 16.77 32.92
N SER A 16 -13.37 16.71 34.26
CA SER A 16 -12.69 17.64 35.17
C SER A 16 -11.24 17.25 35.49
N ALA A 17 -10.86 15.98 35.26
CA ALA A 17 -9.50 15.51 35.47
C ALA A 17 -8.63 15.82 34.24
N ARG A 18 -8.05 17.03 34.20
CA ARG A 18 -6.91 17.34 33.31
C ARG A 18 -5.73 16.41 33.66
N ILE A 19 -5.67 15.25 33.02
CA ILE A 19 -4.54 14.32 33.12
C ILE A 19 -3.61 14.54 31.91
N PRO A 20 -2.29 14.72 32.10
CA PRO A 20 -1.38 15.12 31.02
C PRO A 20 -1.21 14.06 29.92
N SER A 21 -0.77 14.55 28.77
CA SER A 21 -0.63 13.91 27.46
C SER A 21 0.58 12.97 27.31
N SER A 22 0.43 11.65 27.49
CA SER A 22 1.39 10.70 26.89
C SER A 22 0.81 9.28 26.68
N SER A 23 0.93 8.77 25.44
CA SER A 23 0.81 7.34 25.14
C SER A 23 2.06 6.61 25.64
N SER A 24 1.90 5.36 26.12
CA SER A 24 2.98 4.59 26.75
C SER A 24 3.04 3.13 26.27
N LEU A 25 4.23 2.53 26.31
CA LEU A 25 4.49 1.14 25.92
C LEU A 25 5.48 0.50 26.90
N GLY A 26 5.33 -0.79 27.20
CA GLY A 26 6.33 -1.48 28.01
C GLY A 26 6.38 -3.00 27.84
N ILE A 27 7.31 -3.58 28.60
CA ILE A 27 7.53 -5.02 28.71
C ILE A 27 7.35 -5.44 30.17
N CYS A 28 6.80 -6.62 30.38
CA CYS A 28 6.69 -7.26 31.69
C CYS A 28 6.78 -8.79 31.58
N ARG A 29 6.47 -9.49 32.66
CA ARG A 29 6.34 -10.95 32.66
C ARG A 29 5.03 -11.35 31.97
N GLY A 30 5.11 -12.33 31.08
CA GLY A 30 3.94 -12.92 30.42
C GLY A 30 3.14 -13.83 31.35
N GLU A 31 2.03 -14.34 30.84
CA GLU A 31 1.05 -15.14 31.60
C GLU A 31 1.62 -16.48 32.10
N LYS A 32 2.62 -17.03 31.41
CA LYS A 32 3.31 -18.27 31.77
C LYS A 32 4.77 -18.01 32.09
N ALA A 33 5.37 -18.88 32.90
CA ALA A 33 6.80 -18.78 33.21
C ALA A 33 7.65 -18.86 31.94
N GLY A 34 8.50 -17.85 31.72
CA GLY A 34 9.36 -17.74 30.53
C GLY A 34 8.72 -16.99 29.36
N HIS A 35 7.46 -16.55 29.46
CA HIS A 35 6.81 -15.75 28.42
C HIS A 35 7.11 -14.27 28.62
N LEU A 36 7.37 -13.53 27.54
CA LEU A 36 7.58 -12.09 27.59
C LEU A 36 6.22 -11.38 27.40
N GLY A 37 5.81 -10.58 28.37
CA GLY A 37 4.61 -9.76 28.27
C GLY A 37 4.94 -8.44 27.57
N VAL A 38 4.15 -8.05 26.57
CA VAL A 38 4.27 -6.78 25.87
C VAL A 38 2.95 -6.05 25.99
N TRP A 39 2.99 -4.75 26.33
CA TRP A 39 1.79 -3.96 26.50
C TRP A 39 1.96 -2.54 25.99
N GLY A 40 0.84 -1.91 25.66
CA GLY A 40 0.78 -0.49 25.31
C GLY A 40 -0.52 0.14 25.75
N LYS A 41 -0.47 1.43 26.07
CA LYS A 41 -1.61 2.27 26.46
C LYS A 41 -1.60 3.52 25.59
N PHE A 42 -2.68 3.71 24.84
CA PHE A 42 -2.80 4.80 23.88
C PHE A 42 -4.02 5.63 24.21
N ARG A 43 -3.86 6.95 24.32
CA ARG A 43 -4.99 7.89 24.45
C ARG A 43 -5.05 8.76 23.21
N GLY A 44 -5.74 8.28 22.19
CA GLY A 44 -6.09 9.00 20.98
C GLY A 44 -7.23 8.28 20.26
N ALA A 45 -8.27 9.01 19.83
CA ALA A 45 -9.38 8.49 19.05
C ALA A 45 -8.98 8.38 17.56
N GLN A 46 -7.95 7.58 17.27
CA GLN A 46 -7.63 7.23 15.89
C GLN A 46 -7.95 5.76 15.69
N GLU A 47 -8.95 5.53 14.84
CA GLU A 47 -9.50 4.25 14.41
C GLU A 47 -8.53 3.50 13.49
N GLU A 48 -7.29 3.32 13.93
CA GLU A 48 -6.23 2.72 13.12
C GLU A 48 -5.69 1.43 13.70
N LEU A 49 -5.41 0.47 12.83
CA LEU A 49 -4.71 -0.76 13.17
C LEU A 49 -3.21 -0.49 13.29
N TYR A 50 -2.62 -0.88 14.40
CA TYR A 50 -1.19 -0.80 14.63
C TYR A 50 -0.59 -2.19 14.57
N ARG A 51 0.50 -2.34 13.82
CA ARG A 51 1.32 -3.55 13.81
C ARG A 51 2.56 -3.34 14.67
N VAL A 52 2.72 -4.17 15.69
CA VAL A 52 3.93 -4.27 16.50
C VAL A 52 4.79 -5.40 15.99
N VAL A 53 6.07 -5.13 15.83
CA VAL A 53 7.10 -6.12 15.56
C VAL A 53 8.10 -6.08 16.70
N LEU A 54 8.30 -7.20 17.39
CA LEU A 54 9.44 -7.39 18.26
C LEU A 54 10.51 -8.17 17.52
N SER A 55 11.72 -7.65 17.47
CA SER A 55 12.91 -8.46 17.14
C SER A 55 13.88 -8.44 18.30
N TYR A 56 14.57 -9.55 18.53
CA TYR A 56 15.65 -9.60 19.51
C TYR A 56 16.88 -10.24 18.89
N ASP A 57 18.03 -9.79 19.35
CA ASP A 57 19.34 -10.35 19.04
C ASP A 57 20.19 -10.37 20.31
N GLY A 58 21.09 -11.34 20.44
CA GLY A 58 22.01 -11.40 21.57
C GLY A 58 23.06 -12.49 21.44
N GLU A 59 24.08 -12.41 22.28
CA GLU A 59 25.20 -13.35 22.27
C GLU A 59 25.42 -13.97 23.66
N THR A 60 25.52 -15.30 23.71
CA THR A 60 25.78 -16.02 24.96
C THR A 60 27.26 -15.92 25.37
N LYS A 61 27.59 -16.32 26.61
CA LYS A 61 28.98 -16.45 27.06
C LYS A 61 29.82 -17.42 26.21
N SER A 62 29.17 -18.36 25.53
CA SER A 62 29.79 -19.31 24.60
C SER A 62 29.88 -18.78 23.15
N ARG A 63 29.67 -17.47 22.92
CA ARG A 63 29.65 -16.82 21.60
C ARG A 63 28.58 -17.32 20.64
N GLN A 64 27.50 -17.91 21.15
CA GLN A 64 26.37 -18.32 20.33
C GLN A 64 25.46 -17.11 20.08
N LYS A 65 25.23 -16.78 18.80
CA LYS A 65 24.28 -15.76 18.38
C LYS A 65 22.85 -16.28 18.49
N LEU A 66 21.99 -15.47 19.07
CA LEU A 66 20.57 -15.71 19.26
C LEU A 66 19.81 -14.60 18.57
N GLY A 67 18.73 -14.95 17.86
CA GLY A 67 17.85 -13.94 17.30
C GLY A 67 16.47 -14.50 16.96
N GLY A 68 15.49 -13.61 16.87
CA GLY A 68 14.12 -13.98 16.50
C GLY A 68 13.22 -12.76 16.34
N ARG A 69 12.04 -12.98 15.78
CA ARG A 69 11.06 -11.92 15.51
C ARG A 69 9.63 -12.40 15.75
N PHE A 70 8.82 -11.54 16.37
CA PHE A 70 7.39 -11.70 16.57
C PHE A 70 6.64 -10.51 15.97
N SER A 71 5.42 -10.73 15.50
CA SER A 71 4.57 -9.64 15.01
C SER A 71 3.12 -9.82 15.44
N TYR A 72 2.46 -8.71 15.77
CA TYR A 72 1.09 -8.67 16.25
C TYR A 72 0.37 -7.39 15.79
N THR A 73 -0.93 -7.45 15.55
CA THR A 73 -1.76 -6.32 15.11
C THR A 73 -2.84 -6.02 16.14
N PHE A 74 -3.07 -4.74 16.47
CA PHE A 74 -4.12 -4.31 17.40
C PHE A 74 -4.79 -3.00 16.98
N ALA A 75 -6.07 -2.84 17.34
CA ALA A 75 -6.84 -1.61 17.11
C ALA A 75 -7.02 -0.87 18.45
N PRO A 76 -6.30 0.23 18.72
CA PRO A 76 -6.41 0.99 19.96
C PRO A 76 -7.79 1.60 20.17
N ALA A 77 -8.55 1.85 19.10
CA ALA A 77 -9.92 2.36 19.20
C ALA A 77 -10.89 1.40 19.90
N LEU A 78 -10.57 0.10 19.95
CA LEU A 78 -11.42 -0.92 20.57
C LEU A 78 -11.14 -1.14 22.06
N SER A 79 -9.88 -0.97 22.51
CA SER A 79 -9.52 -1.33 23.89
C SER A 79 -8.72 -0.25 24.64
N GLY A 80 -8.23 0.80 23.99
CA GLY A 80 -7.39 1.88 24.56
C GLY A 80 -6.03 1.41 25.14
N SER A 81 -5.86 0.13 25.39
CA SER A 81 -4.67 -0.53 25.89
C SER A 81 -4.63 -1.97 25.39
N PHE A 82 -3.45 -2.54 25.19
CA PHE A 82 -3.29 -3.94 24.81
C PHE A 82 -2.22 -4.63 25.67
N PHE A 83 -2.36 -5.94 25.85
CA PHE A 83 -1.37 -6.82 26.45
C PHE A 83 -1.29 -8.13 25.67
N ARG A 84 -0.09 -8.60 25.38
CA ARG A 84 0.15 -9.91 24.76
C ARG A 84 1.30 -10.64 25.45
N SER A 85 1.06 -11.91 25.77
CA SER A 85 2.03 -12.82 26.38
C SER A 85 2.68 -13.69 25.29
N LEU A 86 3.94 -13.39 24.99
CA LEU A 86 4.70 -14.03 23.92
C LEU A 86 5.53 -15.19 24.45
N GLU A 87 5.39 -16.37 23.84
CA GLU A 87 6.24 -17.50 24.15
C GLU A 87 7.62 -17.31 23.52
N MET A 88 8.63 -17.12 24.37
CA MET A 88 9.99 -16.92 23.88
C MET A 88 10.70 -18.25 23.60
N PRO A 89 11.64 -18.33 22.65
CA PRO A 89 12.41 -19.55 22.43
C PRO A 89 13.20 -19.96 23.66
N ARG A 90 13.48 -21.27 23.80
CA ARG A 90 14.04 -21.90 25.00
C ARG A 90 15.26 -21.17 25.57
N ILE A 91 16.19 -20.75 24.71
CA ILE A 91 17.42 -20.07 25.12
C ILE A 91 17.12 -18.66 25.70
N PHE A 92 16.11 -17.97 25.17
CA PHE A 92 15.64 -16.69 25.70
C PHE A 92 14.81 -16.86 26.98
N LYS A 93 14.06 -17.96 27.12
CA LYS A 93 13.41 -18.34 28.38
C LYS A 93 14.45 -18.52 29.50
N GLU A 94 15.55 -19.22 29.22
CA GLU A 94 16.67 -19.41 30.15
C GLU A 94 17.33 -18.09 30.57
N PHE A 95 17.43 -17.13 29.64
CA PHE A 95 17.85 -15.76 29.91
C PHE A 95 16.89 -15.05 30.88
N LEU A 96 15.58 -15.02 30.55
CA LEU A 96 14.54 -14.35 31.35
C LEU A 96 14.44 -14.90 32.78
N VAL A 97 14.58 -16.22 32.96
CA VAL A 97 14.59 -16.87 34.29
C VAL A 97 15.96 -16.84 34.97
N GLY A 98 16.98 -16.29 34.32
CA GLY A 98 18.28 -15.99 34.91
C GLY A 98 19.29 -17.10 35.01
N LYS A 99 19.06 -18.21 34.30
CA LYS A 99 19.96 -19.35 34.30
C LYS A 99 21.12 -19.19 33.31
N ASN A 100 21.07 -18.23 32.38
CA ASN A 100 22.16 -18.00 31.43
C ASN A 100 22.17 -16.56 30.89
N PRO A 101 22.85 -15.60 31.54
CA PRO A 101 22.82 -14.21 31.10
C PRO A 101 23.67 -14.06 29.83
N ALA A 102 23.01 -13.82 28.70
CA ALA A 102 23.64 -13.25 27.52
C ALA A 102 24.48 -12.02 27.90
N ILE A 103 25.66 -11.84 27.30
CA ILE A 103 26.61 -10.77 27.67
C ILE A 103 26.08 -9.41 27.18
N SER A 104 25.51 -9.40 25.98
CA SER A 104 25.00 -8.24 25.24
C SER A 104 23.90 -8.67 24.26
N GLY A 105 23.03 -7.72 23.90
CA GLY A 105 21.94 -7.94 22.97
C GLY A 105 20.82 -6.92 23.18
N LYS A 106 19.93 -6.79 22.19
CA LYS A 106 18.86 -5.80 22.18
C LYS A 106 17.52 -6.44 21.83
N ILE A 107 16.45 -5.76 22.23
CA ILE A 107 15.09 -5.97 21.74
C ILE A 107 14.64 -4.69 21.08
N LYS A 108 14.27 -4.79 19.81
CA LYS A 108 13.70 -3.70 19.03
C LYS A 108 12.20 -3.89 18.90
N PHE A 109 11.47 -2.81 19.15
CA PHE A 109 10.05 -2.67 18.90
C PHE A 109 9.88 -1.81 17.65
N GLU A 110 9.07 -2.26 16.71
CA GLU A 110 8.70 -1.46 15.56
C GLU A 110 7.17 -1.38 15.45
N PHE A 111 6.64 -0.17 15.47
CA PHE A 111 5.22 0.14 15.35
C PHE A 111 4.97 0.71 13.96
N THR A 112 4.03 0.11 13.25
CA THR A 112 3.60 0.58 11.93
C THR A 112 2.13 0.96 12.01
N GLY A 113 1.81 2.22 11.73
CA GLY A 113 0.46 2.78 11.59
C GLY A 113 0.37 3.68 10.36
N SER A 114 -0.73 4.40 10.15
CA SER A 114 -0.93 5.22 8.93
C SER A 114 0.09 6.36 8.79
N ASN A 115 0.55 6.90 9.91
CA ASN A 115 1.50 8.01 10.00
C ASN A 115 2.97 7.56 9.91
N GLY A 116 3.22 6.33 9.46
CA GLY A 116 4.56 5.77 9.27
C GLY A 116 5.03 4.86 10.40
N LYS A 117 6.34 4.55 10.37
CA LYS A 117 6.98 3.56 11.23
C LYS A 117 7.77 4.22 12.36
N LYS A 118 7.53 3.82 13.60
CA LYS A 118 8.32 4.23 14.78
C LYS A 118 9.04 3.01 15.36
N SER A 119 10.26 3.18 15.85
CA SER A 119 10.98 2.09 16.50
C SER A 119 11.74 2.51 17.75
N GLU A 120 11.78 1.61 18.73
CA GLU A 120 12.41 1.76 20.05
C GLU A 120 13.28 0.53 20.34
N GLU A 121 14.45 0.71 20.95
CA GLU A 121 15.37 -0.39 21.29
C GLU A 121 15.66 -0.44 22.79
N LEU A 122 15.64 -1.64 23.36
CA LEU A 122 15.93 -1.89 24.76
C LEU A 122 17.01 -2.96 24.91
N ASP A 123 18.06 -2.68 25.67
CA ASP A 123 19.09 -3.66 25.98
C ASP A 123 18.52 -4.82 26.82
N LEU A 124 19.01 -6.03 26.57
CA LEU A 124 18.51 -7.24 27.22
C LEU A 124 18.59 -7.19 28.75
N ARG A 125 19.58 -6.50 29.33
CA ARG A 125 19.68 -6.32 30.79
C ARG A 125 18.53 -5.51 31.36
N THR A 126 18.09 -4.47 30.63
CA THR A 126 16.93 -3.65 30.98
C THR A 126 15.67 -4.50 30.89
N VAL A 127 15.52 -5.27 29.82
CA VAL A 127 14.39 -6.21 29.65
C VAL A 127 14.34 -7.23 30.79
N LEU A 128 15.48 -7.82 31.15
CA LEU A 128 15.57 -8.80 32.23
C LEU A 128 15.20 -8.19 33.58
N ARG A 129 15.61 -6.94 33.83
CA ARG A 129 15.21 -6.19 35.02
C ARG A 129 13.70 -5.97 35.03
N CYS A 130 13.11 -5.51 33.92
CA CYS A 130 11.65 -5.34 33.78
C CYS A 130 10.88 -6.66 33.95
N TYR A 131 11.42 -7.76 33.44
CA TYR A 131 10.83 -9.10 33.54
C TYR A 131 10.84 -9.67 34.96
N ARG A 132 11.94 -9.45 35.71
CA ARG A 132 12.12 -9.98 37.07
C ARG A 132 11.44 -9.14 38.15
N LEU A 133 11.21 -7.87 37.89
CA LEU A 133 10.44 -7.02 38.77
C LEU A 133 8.95 -7.33 38.58
N LYS A 134 8.21 -7.54 39.68
CA LYS A 134 6.74 -7.67 39.67
C LYS A 134 6.09 -6.31 39.34
N GLY A 135 6.29 -5.78 38.14
CA GLY A 135 5.82 -4.45 37.71
C GLY A 135 6.63 -3.25 38.27
N LYS A 136 7.40 -3.44 39.33
CA LYS A 136 8.04 -2.34 40.07
C LYS A 136 9.43 -1.95 39.56
N SER A 137 9.49 -1.28 38.41
CA SER A 137 10.34 -0.09 38.14
C SER A 137 10.42 0.09 36.63
N ILE A 138 9.51 0.88 36.10
CA ILE A 138 9.53 1.29 34.69
C ILE A 138 10.52 2.47 34.58
N PRO A 139 11.34 2.56 33.51
CA PRO A 139 12.13 3.77 33.25
C PRO A 139 11.25 5.03 33.25
N SER A 140 11.82 6.17 33.65
CA SER A 140 11.12 7.46 33.69
C SER A 140 10.51 7.79 32.33
N GLY A 141 9.17 7.96 32.27
CA GLY A 141 8.42 8.26 31.04
C GLY A 141 7.24 7.33 30.76
N LEU A 142 7.08 6.25 31.52
CA LEU A 142 6.03 5.25 31.31
C LEU A 142 5.30 4.95 32.63
N VAL A 143 3.97 5.12 32.63
CA VAL A 143 3.12 5.04 33.84
C VAL A 143 2.70 3.59 34.12
N GLU A 144 2.86 3.14 35.37
CA GLU A 144 2.31 1.87 35.86
C GLU A 144 0.79 1.97 35.92
N ALA A 145 0.06 0.99 35.38
CA ALA A 145 -1.39 0.95 35.63
C ALA A 145 -1.71 -0.19 36.59
N ALA A 146 -2.33 0.22 37.71
CA ALA A 146 -2.89 -0.67 38.70
C ALA A 146 -4.04 -1.46 38.08
N PHE A 147 -4.11 -2.75 38.39
CA PHE A 147 -5.19 -3.70 38.04
C PHE A 147 -5.31 -4.06 36.55
N TRP A 148 -4.47 -5.00 36.09
CA TRP A 148 -4.55 -5.55 34.73
C TRP A 148 -5.10 -6.98 34.74
N SER A 149 -6.42 -7.04 34.75
CA SER A 149 -7.18 -8.13 34.13
C SER A 149 -8.26 -7.49 33.27
N THR A 150 -7.92 -7.19 32.03
CA THR A 150 -8.90 -7.11 30.94
C THR A 150 -8.29 -7.84 29.75
N VAL A 151 -8.52 -9.16 29.79
CA VAL A 151 -8.74 -9.97 28.59
C VAL A 151 -9.80 -9.25 27.75
N ASP A 152 -9.69 -9.29 26.42
CA ASP A 152 -10.73 -8.82 25.49
C ASP A 152 -12.11 -9.11 26.10
N SER A 153 -12.95 -8.09 26.33
CA SER A 153 -14.24 -8.34 26.98
C SER A 153 -15.04 -9.30 26.08
N PRO A 154 -15.85 -10.20 26.66
CA PRO A 154 -16.70 -11.07 25.87
C PRO A 154 -17.59 -10.30 24.87
N GLU A 155 -17.88 -9.01 25.12
CA GLU A 155 -18.61 -8.15 24.19
C GLU A 155 -17.78 -7.74 22.95
N LEU A 156 -16.46 -7.53 23.10
CA LEU A 156 -15.53 -7.28 21.99
C LEU A 156 -15.26 -8.52 21.15
N ALA A 157 -15.25 -9.70 21.77
CA ALA A 157 -15.18 -10.98 21.07
C ALA A 157 -16.54 -11.41 20.45
N ALA A 158 -17.66 -10.87 20.94
CA ALA A 158 -19.01 -11.15 20.46
C ALA A 158 -19.48 -10.21 19.34
N LEU A 159 -18.83 -9.05 19.16
CA LEU A 159 -19.08 -8.16 18.03
C LEU A 159 -18.71 -8.88 16.73
N ARG A 160 -19.72 -9.22 15.94
CA ARG A 160 -19.52 -9.84 14.64
C ARG A 160 -19.03 -8.79 13.65
N GLU A 161 -18.30 -9.26 12.65
CA GLU A 161 -17.68 -8.45 11.60
C GLU A 161 -18.66 -7.46 10.92
N ALA A 162 -19.95 -7.80 10.84
CA ALA A 162 -21.00 -6.95 10.30
C ALA A 162 -21.30 -5.68 11.13
N ASP A 163 -21.22 -5.76 12.46
CA ASP A 163 -21.49 -4.63 13.35
C ASP A 163 -20.30 -3.67 13.41
N LEU A 164 -19.08 -4.22 13.35
CA LEU A 164 -17.83 -3.45 13.19
C LEU A 164 -17.77 -2.73 11.84
N LYS A 165 -18.23 -3.40 10.79
CA LYS A 165 -18.39 -2.82 9.46
C LYS A 165 -19.44 -1.72 9.44
N GLY A 166 -20.60 -1.93 10.07
CA GLY A 166 -21.65 -0.91 10.17
C GLY A 166 -21.20 0.37 10.90
N HIS A 167 -20.38 0.23 11.95
CA HIS A 167 -19.79 1.38 12.62
C HIS A 167 -18.77 2.12 11.73
N SER A 168 -17.88 1.37 11.07
CA SER A 168 -16.90 1.94 10.12
C SER A 168 -17.57 2.62 8.91
N ASP A 169 -18.67 2.06 8.39
CA ASP A 169 -19.39 2.61 7.25
C ASP A 169 -20.11 3.92 7.60
N LYS A 170 -20.62 4.03 8.82
CA LYS A 170 -21.20 5.30 9.33
C LYS A 170 -20.13 6.40 9.44
N VAL A 171 -18.94 6.07 9.92
CA VAL A 171 -17.82 7.02 10.01
C VAL A 171 -17.32 7.41 8.63
N LYS A 172 -17.27 6.48 7.68
CA LYS A 172 -16.97 6.78 6.27
C LYS A 172 -17.99 7.73 5.65
N ALA A 173 -19.28 7.57 5.95
CA ALA A 173 -20.33 8.47 5.44
C ALA A 173 -20.15 9.91 5.95
N GLU A 174 -19.79 10.11 7.22
CA GLU A 174 -19.51 11.44 7.79
C GLU A 174 -18.23 12.07 7.18
N LEU A 175 -17.22 11.25 6.87
CA LEU A 175 -16.02 11.72 6.17
C LEU A 175 -16.29 12.06 4.70
N GLU A 176 -17.18 11.33 4.05
CA GLU A 176 -17.60 11.60 2.67
C GLU A 176 -18.41 12.89 2.56
N GLU A 177 -19.28 13.17 3.53
CA GLU A 177 -19.95 14.46 3.69
C GLU A 177 -18.94 15.60 3.84
N LYS A 178 -17.92 15.42 4.68
CA LYS A 178 -16.84 16.41 4.83
C LYS A 178 -16.06 16.60 3.53
N ARG A 179 -15.76 15.53 2.81
CA ARG A 179 -15.06 15.57 1.51
C ARG A 179 -15.89 16.25 0.43
N LYS A 180 -17.20 16.02 0.37
CA LYS A 180 -18.12 16.71 -0.54
C LYS A 180 -18.13 18.22 -0.29
N ARG A 181 -18.06 18.64 0.97
CA ARG A 181 -17.95 20.05 1.35
C ARG A 181 -16.62 20.66 0.88
N GLU A 182 -15.51 19.96 1.05
CA GLU A 182 -14.19 20.40 0.58
C GLU A 182 -14.09 20.41 -0.96
N GLU A 183 -14.72 19.45 -1.64
CA GLU A 183 -14.77 19.39 -3.10
C GLU A 183 -15.66 20.49 -3.69
N ALA A 184 -16.78 20.82 -3.05
CA ALA A 184 -17.60 21.97 -3.42
C ALA A 184 -16.81 23.28 -3.27
N GLU A 185 -16.02 23.42 -2.20
CA GLU A 185 -15.13 24.57 -2.02
C GLU A 185 -14.04 24.63 -3.09
N ARG A 186 -13.47 23.48 -3.49
CA ARG A 186 -12.47 23.39 -4.54
C ARG A 186 -13.03 23.73 -5.92
N LYS A 187 -14.22 23.23 -6.26
CA LYS A 187 -14.91 23.58 -7.52
C LYS A 187 -15.26 25.06 -7.57
N ALA A 188 -15.68 25.66 -6.46
CA ALA A 188 -15.89 27.09 -6.38
C ALA A 188 -14.59 27.88 -6.64
N LYS A 189 -13.45 27.44 -6.07
CA LYS A 189 -12.13 28.04 -6.34
C LYS A 189 -11.67 27.83 -7.79
N GLU A 190 -11.95 26.68 -8.38
CA GLU A 190 -11.59 26.34 -9.76
C GLU A 190 -12.43 27.11 -10.78
N GLU A 191 -13.74 27.28 -10.53
CA GLU A 191 -14.60 28.14 -11.36
C GLU A 191 -14.18 29.62 -11.26
N ALA A 192 -13.81 30.08 -10.06
CA ALA A 192 -13.23 31.41 -9.87
C ALA A 192 -11.89 31.57 -10.62
N ALA A 193 -11.02 30.55 -10.56
CA ALA A 193 -9.75 30.55 -11.29
C ALA A 193 -9.96 30.48 -12.80
N LYS A 194 -10.97 29.76 -13.29
CA LYS A 194 -11.30 29.67 -14.72
C LYS A 194 -11.87 30.98 -15.25
N LYS A 195 -12.70 31.68 -14.47
CA LYS A 195 -13.16 33.04 -14.81
C LYS A 195 -11.98 34.02 -14.86
N ALA A 196 -11.09 33.98 -13.86
CA ALA A 196 -9.87 34.78 -13.86
C ALA A 196 -8.93 34.44 -15.04
N ALA A 197 -8.83 33.16 -15.40
CA ALA A 197 -8.04 32.71 -16.54
C ALA A 197 -8.67 33.08 -17.88
N GLU A 198 -10.00 33.11 -18.01
CA GLU A 198 -10.69 33.57 -19.21
C GLU A 198 -10.53 35.08 -19.40
N GLU A 199 -10.60 35.86 -18.32
CA GLU A 199 -10.27 37.30 -18.35
C GLU A 199 -8.79 37.53 -18.70
N ALA A 200 -7.88 36.75 -18.10
CA ALA A 200 -6.46 36.79 -18.44
C ALA A 200 -6.18 36.33 -19.87
N ALA A 201 -6.93 35.36 -20.40
CA ALA A 201 -6.82 34.86 -21.77
C ALA A 201 -7.40 35.85 -22.79
N LYS A 202 -8.47 36.58 -22.46
CA LYS A 202 -8.93 37.72 -23.28
C LYS A 202 -7.89 38.83 -23.32
N ALA A 203 -7.28 39.15 -22.18
CA ALA A 203 -6.17 40.09 -22.10
C ALA A 203 -4.93 39.60 -22.86
N ALA A 204 -4.63 38.29 -22.81
CA ALA A 204 -3.51 37.67 -23.51
C ALA A 204 -3.77 37.48 -25.01
N ALA A 205 -5.00 37.22 -25.45
CA ALA A 205 -5.38 37.10 -26.87
C ALA A 205 -5.31 38.47 -27.57
N ALA A 206 -5.68 39.55 -26.87
CA ALA A 206 -5.40 40.91 -27.33
C ALA A 206 -3.89 41.17 -27.49
N LYS A 207 -3.05 40.49 -26.70
CA LYS A 207 -1.58 40.59 -26.73
C LYS A 207 -0.93 39.61 -27.72
N ALA A 208 -1.56 38.47 -28.00
CA ALA A 208 -1.06 37.37 -28.84
C ALA A 208 -1.48 37.50 -30.32
N ALA A 209 -2.49 38.31 -30.64
CA ALA A 209 -2.71 38.80 -32.01
C ALA A 209 -1.50 39.57 -32.58
N ALA A 210 -0.50 39.90 -31.73
CA ALA A 210 0.73 40.59 -32.11
C ALA A 210 1.97 39.70 -32.32
N ALA A 211 1.94 38.37 -32.06
CA ALA A 211 3.16 37.54 -32.22
C ALA A 211 2.90 36.03 -32.35
N ALA A 212 3.44 35.38 -33.39
CA ALA A 212 3.33 33.93 -33.63
C ALA A 212 4.70 33.23 -33.87
N LYS A 213 5.05 32.21 -33.04
CA LYS A 213 5.81 30.95 -33.33
C LYS A 213 6.10 30.13 -32.03
N PRO A 214 6.36 28.79 -32.07
CA PRO A 214 6.20 27.89 -30.91
C PRO A 214 7.48 27.19 -30.37
N ALA A 215 7.45 26.74 -29.09
CA ALA A 215 7.92 25.43 -28.52
C ALA A 215 8.24 25.47 -26.99
N ALA A 216 7.99 24.36 -26.26
CA ALA A 216 8.91 23.66 -25.31
C ALA A 216 8.34 23.14 -23.95
N SER A 217 8.90 21.96 -23.58
CA SER A 217 8.67 20.95 -22.52
C SER A 217 8.92 21.31 -21.04
N ALA A 218 8.62 20.36 -20.12
CA ALA A 218 9.55 19.96 -19.04
C ALA A 218 9.30 18.50 -18.54
N ALA A 219 10.35 17.82 -18.08
CA ALA A 219 10.49 16.38 -17.83
C ALA A 219 11.04 16.04 -16.41
N SER A 220 11.11 14.75 -16.03
CA SER A 220 12.02 14.15 -15.02
C SER A 220 11.94 12.60 -15.09
N ALA A 221 12.95 11.73 -14.89
CA ALA A 221 14.42 11.77 -14.89
C ALA A 221 14.92 10.31 -14.83
N SER A 222 15.45 9.80 -15.94
CA SER A 222 16.49 8.76 -16.00
C SER A 222 17.38 9.14 -17.19
N GLY A 223 18.71 8.96 -17.08
CA GLY A 223 19.65 9.40 -18.11
C GLY A 223 19.23 8.97 -19.52
N PRO A 224 19.56 9.74 -20.58
CA PRO A 224 19.06 9.47 -21.92
C PRO A 224 19.54 8.08 -22.36
N VAL A 225 18.61 7.13 -22.41
CA VAL A 225 18.75 5.93 -23.25
C VAL A 225 19.06 6.44 -24.65
N ASP A 226 20.10 5.91 -25.29
CA ASP A 226 20.41 6.22 -26.68
C ASP A 226 19.20 5.82 -27.54
N ARG A 227 18.39 6.82 -27.91
CA ARG A 227 17.18 6.64 -28.74
C ARG A 227 17.50 6.54 -30.23
N SER A 228 18.74 6.25 -30.61
CA SER A 228 19.10 6.06 -32.02
C SER A 228 18.98 4.61 -32.49
N GLN A 229 19.05 3.62 -31.58
CA GLN A 229 19.01 2.20 -31.92
C GLN A 229 18.33 1.34 -30.83
N PRO A 230 17.78 0.16 -31.19
CA PRO A 230 17.26 -0.80 -30.22
C PRO A 230 18.30 -1.20 -29.16
N THR A 231 17.87 -1.32 -27.90
CA THR A 231 18.77 -1.57 -26.76
C THR A 231 18.79 -3.04 -26.31
N LEU A 232 17.84 -3.85 -26.79
CA LEU A 232 17.71 -5.25 -26.41
C LEU A 232 17.92 -6.17 -27.62
N PRO A 233 18.54 -7.34 -27.41
CA PRO A 233 18.55 -8.39 -28.43
C PRO A 233 17.12 -8.88 -28.68
N ALA A 234 16.84 -9.32 -29.91
CA ALA A 234 15.55 -9.93 -30.25
C ALA A 234 15.29 -11.18 -29.38
N GLY A 235 14.01 -11.45 -29.10
CA GLY A 235 13.60 -12.56 -28.24
C GLY A 235 12.14 -12.96 -28.42
N LYS A 236 11.64 -13.82 -27.54
CA LYS A 236 10.28 -14.37 -27.59
C LYS A 236 9.27 -13.51 -26.84
N VAL A 237 9.56 -13.13 -25.60
CA VAL A 237 8.61 -12.41 -24.74
C VAL A 237 9.31 -11.30 -23.98
N LEU A 238 8.86 -10.07 -24.22
CA LEU A 238 9.28 -8.87 -23.50
C LEU A 238 8.14 -8.36 -22.62
N VAL A 239 8.40 -8.19 -21.32
CA VAL A 239 7.48 -7.53 -20.39
C VAL A 239 7.95 -6.08 -20.21
N VAL A 240 7.10 -5.11 -20.54
CA VAL A 240 7.41 -3.68 -20.41
C VAL A 240 6.33 -2.99 -19.61
N TYR A 241 6.71 -2.09 -18.71
CA TYR A 241 5.74 -1.36 -17.88
C TYR A 241 6.11 0.11 -17.74
N GLY A 242 5.11 0.94 -17.47
CA GLY A 242 5.25 2.31 -16.96
C GLY A 242 4.74 2.38 -15.53
N SER A 243 5.39 3.16 -14.65
CA SER A 243 5.07 3.13 -13.21
C SER A 243 5.56 4.37 -12.48
N SER A 244 4.64 5.14 -11.90
CA SER A 244 5.02 6.33 -11.09
C SER A 244 5.25 6.02 -9.60
N THR A 245 4.56 5.02 -9.01
CA THR A 245 4.67 4.68 -7.57
C THR A 245 5.27 3.30 -7.27
N GLY A 246 5.54 2.50 -8.30
CA GLY A 246 6.19 1.18 -8.18
C GLY A 246 5.23 -0.01 -8.25
N ASN A 247 3.91 0.19 -8.12
CA ASN A 247 2.95 -0.93 -8.08
C ASN A 247 2.92 -1.73 -9.40
N THR A 248 2.93 -1.06 -10.56
CA THR A 248 2.95 -1.75 -11.86
C THR A 248 4.24 -2.53 -12.07
N LYS A 249 5.37 -2.02 -11.55
CA LYS A 249 6.66 -2.74 -11.53
C LYS A 249 6.55 -4.05 -10.75
N THR A 250 5.99 -4.01 -9.54
CA THR A 250 5.82 -5.21 -8.70
C THR A 250 4.95 -6.27 -9.39
N VAL A 251 3.89 -5.86 -10.09
CA VAL A 251 3.06 -6.78 -10.88
C VAL A 251 3.83 -7.35 -12.07
N ALA A 252 4.62 -6.54 -12.78
CA ALA A 252 5.48 -7.00 -13.88
C ALA A 252 6.50 -8.06 -13.41
N GLU A 253 7.13 -7.82 -12.26
CA GLU A 253 8.06 -8.76 -11.62
C GLU A 253 7.35 -10.06 -11.20
N SER A 254 6.12 -9.96 -10.73
CA SER A 254 5.29 -11.13 -10.38
C SER A 254 4.91 -11.96 -11.60
N ILE A 255 4.53 -11.33 -12.72
CA ILE A 255 4.27 -12.00 -14.00
C ILE A 255 5.52 -12.76 -14.47
N LYS A 256 6.69 -12.11 -14.38
CA LYS A 256 7.97 -12.76 -14.70
C LYS A 256 8.28 -13.94 -13.79
N ALA A 257 8.03 -13.83 -12.49
CA ALA A 257 8.24 -14.91 -11.53
C ALA A 257 7.38 -16.14 -11.88
N GLU A 258 6.12 -15.93 -12.26
CA GLU A 258 5.19 -17.01 -12.64
C GLU A 258 5.48 -17.59 -14.04
N MET A 259 5.89 -16.77 -15.01
CA MET A 259 6.25 -17.24 -16.36
C MET A 259 7.65 -17.86 -16.44
N GLY A 260 8.52 -17.59 -15.47
CA GLY A 260 9.86 -18.15 -15.40
C GLY A 260 10.73 -17.78 -16.60
N SER A 261 11.38 -18.77 -17.22
CA SER A 261 12.29 -18.58 -18.35
C SER A 261 11.60 -18.23 -19.67
N SER A 262 10.26 -18.26 -19.74
CA SER A 262 9.53 -17.87 -20.95
C SER A 262 9.58 -16.36 -21.23
N VAL A 263 9.89 -15.54 -20.24
CA VAL A 263 10.09 -14.08 -20.39
C VAL A 263 11.58 -13.79 -20.53
N ASP A 264 12.00 -13.11 -21.58
CA ASP A 264 13.41 -12.77 -21.78
C ASP A 264 13.83 -11.59 -20.90
N HIS A 265 13.00 -10.53 -20.90
CA HIS A 265 13.29 -9.29 -20.18
C HIS A 265 12.05 -8.70 -19.52
N VAL A 266 12.29 -8.01 -18.39
CA VAL A 266 11.31 -7.13 -17.72
C VAL A 266 11.94 -5.76 -17.61
N LYS A 267 11.31 -4.74 -18.18
CA LYS A 267 11.88 -3.40 -18.27
C LYS A 267 10.85 -2.31 -18.02
N ASN A 268 11.29 -1.20 -17.43
CA ASN A 268 10.50 0.02 -17.49
C ASN A 268 10.56 0.56 -18.94
N ILE A 269 9.49 1.16 -19.44
CA ILE A 269 9.46 1.80 -20.77
C ILE A 269 10.53 2.88 -20.90
N THR A 270 10.96 3.51 -19.80
CA THR A 270 12.05 4.49 -19.76
C THR A 270 13.45 3.88 -19.88
N GLU A 271 13.58 2.55 -19.76
CA GLU A 271 14.86 1.82 -19.79
C GLU A 271 15.14 1.17 -21.15
N ILE A 272 14.23 1.28 -22.12
CA ILE A 272 14.35 0.66 -23.44
C ILE A 272 14.10 1.68 -24.54
N HIS A 273 14.51 1.32 -25.75
CA HIS A 273 14.08 2.04 -26.94
C HIS A 273 12.73 1.48 -27.39
N PRO A 274 11.72 2.27 -27.80
CA PRO A 274 10.41 1.74 -28.21
C PRO A 274 10.46 0.70 -29.33
N ALA A 275 11.39 0.85 -30.29
CA ALA A 275 11.70 -0.17 -31.30
C ALA A 275 12.02 -1.57 -30.73
N ASP A 276 12.49 -1.69 -29.48
CA ASP A 276 12.67 -2.99 -28.82
C ASP A 276 11.35 -3.76 -28.74
N LEU A 277 10.20 -3.08 -28.59
CA LEU A 277 8.88 -3.72 -28.58
C LEU A 277 8.61 -4.48 -29.89
N ALA A 278 9.13 -4.00 -31.01
CA ALA A 278 8.97 -4.65 -32.32
C ALA A 278 9.98 -5.80 -32.54
N ASN A 279 11.02 -5.93 -31.72
CA ASN A 279 12.04 -6.98 -31.84
C ASN A 279 11.64 -8.30 -31.16
N PHE A 280 10.54 -8.33 -30.40
CA PHE A 280 10.04 -9.54 -29.75
C PHE A 280 8.82 -10.11 -30.47
N GLU A 281 8.66 -11.45 -30.43
CA GLU A 281 7.48 -12.12 -30.98
C GLU A 281 6.20 -11.73 -30.24
N ASN A 282 6.30 -11.67 -28.90
CA ASN A 282 5.21 -11.34 -28.01
C ASN A 282 5.62 -10.23 -27.04
N VAL A 283 4.69 -9.33 -26.74
CA VAL A 283 4.92 -8.24 -25.80
C VAL A 283 3.81 -8.22 -24.74
N ILE A 284 4.20 -8.10 -23.48
CA ILE A 284 3.28 -7.92 -22.35
C ILE A 284 3.48 -6.50 -21.82
N VAL A 285 2.47 -5.65 -21.92
CA VAL A 285 2.56 -4.24 -21.54
C VAL A 285 1.77 -3.91 -20.27
N GLY A 286 2.41 -3.21 -19.33
CA GLY A 286 1.85 -2.82 -18.04
C GLY A 286 1.59 -1.33 -17.92
N VAL A 287 0.35 -0.91 -17.67
CA VAL A 287 -0.01 0.51 -17.60
C VAL A 287 -0.96 0.84 -16.43
N PRO A 288 -0.57 1.73 -15.51
CA PRO A 288 -1.52 2.27 -14.53
C PRO A 288 -2.35 3.39 -15.17
N THR A 289 -3.57 3.57 -14.68
CA THR A 289 -4.37 4.75 -15.01
C THR A 289 -4.15 5.85 -13.99
N TRP A 290 -3.86 7.06 -14.45
CA TRP A 290 -3.64 8.24 -13.62
C TRP A 290 -4.75 9.27 -13.82
N HIS A 291 -4.80 10.23 -12.89
CA HIS A 291 -5.76 11.34 -12.90
C HIS A 291 -7.20 10.85 -13.11
N ILE A 292 -7.85 11.24 -14.20
CA ILE A 292 -9.23 10.82 -14.53
C ILE A 292 -9.20 10.09 -15.88
N GLY A 293 -8.70 8.85 -15.85
CA GLY A 293 -8.68 7.99 -17.03
C GLY A 293 -7.52 8.23 -17.99
N GLU A 294 -6.46 8.89 -17.54
CA GLU A 294 -5.30 9.26 -18.35
C GLU A 294 -4.22 8.18 -18.33
N ILE A 295 -3.50 8.08 -19.45
CA ILE A 295 -2.31 7.23 -19.55
C ILE A 295 -1.18 7.79 -18.68
N GLN A 296 -0.37 6.90 -18.12
CA GLN A 296 0.80 7.30 -17.34
C GLN A 296 1.83 8.05 -18.20
N GLU A 297 2.48 9.05 -17.61
CA GLU A 297 3.34 10.02 -18.30
C GLU A 297 4.43 9.39 -19.18
N ASP A 298 5.15 8.36 -18.68
CA ASP A 298 6.23 7.72 -19.44
C ASP A 298 5.69 6.99 -20.69
N TRP A 299 4.54 6.33 -20.56
CA TRP A 299 3.85 5.74 -21.71
C TRP A 299 3.41 6.81 -22.69
N GLY A 300 2.78 7.89 -22.19
CA GLY A 300 2.32 9.02 -23.01
C GLY A 300 3.46 9.63 -23.84
N ALA A 301 4.67 9.74 -23.25
CA ALA A 301 5.84 10.28 -23.92
C ALA A 301 6.35 9.43 -25.10
N VAL A 302 6.09 8.11 -25.10
CA VAL A 302 6.58 7.19 -26.14
C VAL A 302 5.50 6.73 -27.12
N LEU A 303 4.21 7.05 -26.90
CA LEU A 303 3.13 6.67 -27.81
C LEU A 303 3.39 7.04 -29.27
N PRO A 304 3.91 8.25 -29.62
CA PRO A 304 4.20 8.59 -31.01
C PRO A 304 5.26 7.69 -31.65
N GLU A 305 6.24 7.24 -30.86
CA GLU A 305 7.29 6.32 -31.32
C GLU A 305 6.70 4.92 -31.57
N ILE A 306 5.81 4.45 -30.69
CA ILE A 306 5.08 3.18 -30.88
C ILE A 306 4.19 3.22 -32.13
N GLU A 307 3.53 4.35 -32.39
CA GLU A 307 2.73 4.55 -33.60
C GLU A 307 3.57 4.53 -34.89
N ALA A 308 4.89 4.72 -34.83
CA ALA A 308 5.76 4.61 -36.00
C ALA A 308 6.18 3.15 -36.30
N LEU A 309 5.94 2.21 -35.38
CA LEU A 309 6.39 0.81 -35.49
C LEU A 309 5.35 -0.10 -36.15
N ASN A 310 5.81 -1.25 -36.61
CA ASN A 310 4.96 -2.30 -37.17
C ASN A 310 4.83 -3.48 -36.20
N PHE A 311 3.60 -3.83 -35.84
CA PHE A 311 3.29 -4.95 -34.96
C PHE A 311 2.48 -6.06 -35.66
N ALA A 312 2.39 -6.02 -37.00
CA ALA A 312 1.66 -7.02 -37.78
C ALA A 312 2.09 -8.46 -37.42
N GLY A 313 1.10 -9.28 -37.03
CA GLY A 313 1.31 -10.68 -36.69
C GLY A 313 1.88 -10.94 -35.29
N LYS A 314 2.21 -9.90 -34.52
CA LYS A 314 2.68 -10.02 -33.13
C LYS A 314 1.51 -10.15 -32.17
N LYS A 315 1.72 -10.86 -31.07
CA LYS A 315 0.73 -10.94 -29.98
C LYS A 315 1.08 -9.94 -28.89
N VAL A 316 0.10 -9.17 -28.44
CA VAL A 316 0.23 -8.21 -27.34
C VAL A 316 -0.74 -8.58 -26.23
N ALA A 317 -0.24 -8.71 -25.01
CA ALA A 317 -1.05 -8.80 -23.80
C ALA A 317 -0.90 -7.51 -23.00
N VAL A 318 -1.97 -7.06 -22.33
CA VAL A 318 -1.92 -5.88 -21.47
C VAL A 318 -2.29 -6.25 -20.03
N PHE A 319 -1.65 -5.62 -19.05
CA PHE A 319 -2.15 -5.60 -17.67
C PHE A 319 -2.26 -4.16 -17.17
N GLY A 320 -3.36 -3.85 -16.50
CA GLY A 320 -3.66 -2.52 -16.00
C GLY A 320 -3.75 -2.47 -14.48
N LEU A 321 -3.30 -1.34 -13.93
CA LEU A 321 -3.53 -1.02 -12.52
C LEU A 321 -4.49 0.17 -12.40
N GLY A 322 -5.41 0.09 -11.44
CA GLY A 322 -6.36 1.15 -11.15
C GLY A 322 -7.01 0.99 -9.79
N ASP A 323 -7.75 2.01 -9.37
CA ASP A 323 -8.50 2.06 -8.12
C ASP A 323 -10.00 2.16 -8.44
N GLY A 324 -10.69 1.02 -8.36
CA GLY A 324 -12.10 0.89 -8.77
C GLY A 324 -13.06 1.63 -7.84
N LYS A 325 -12.68 1.85 -6.58
CA LYS A 325 -13.49 2.60 -5.61
C LYS A 325 -13.25 4.10 -5.66
N GLY A 326 -12.00 4.52 -5.83
CA GLY A 326 -11.63 5.93 -5.96
C GLY A 326 -11.96 6.52 -7.32
N TYR A 327 -11.81 5.75 -8.39
CA TYR A 327 -12.04 6.19 -9.78
C TYR A 327 -13.02 5.27 -10.55
N PRO A 328 -14.25 5.09 -10.04
CA PRO A 328 -15.17 4.09 -10.58
C PRO A 328 -15.63 4.38 -12.01
N GLU A 329 -15.59 5.62 -12.49
CA GLU A 329 -16.04 6.01 -13.84
C GLU A 329 -14.95 5.89 -14.91
N THR A 330 -13.69 5.74 -14.51
CA THR A 330 -12.52 5.69 -15.42
C THR A 330 -11.58 4.55 -15.04
N TYR A 331 -12.15 3.45 -14.55
CA TYR A 331 -11.37 2.35 -14.01
C TYR A 331 -10.52 1.71 -15.11
N VAL A 332 -9.21 1.69 -14.93
CA VAL A 332 -8.21 1.14 -15.88
C VAL A 332 -8.32 1.62 -17.34
N ASP A 333 -8.86 2.83 -17.57
CA ASP A 333 -9.08 3.40 -18.91
C ASP A 333 -7.81 3.45 -19.78
N ALA A 334 -6.64 3.65 -19.18
CA ALA A 334 -5.36 3.74 -19.89
C ALA A 334 -5.01 2.48 -20.69
N MET A 335 -5.53 1.31 -20.31
CA MET A 335 -5.34 0.07 -21.07
C MET A 335 -5.95 0.17 -22.47
N ALA A 336 -7.11 0.84 -22.59
CA ALA A 336 -7.81 0.96 -23.87
C ALA A 336 -7.00 1.77 -24.87
N GLU A 337 -6.46 2.90 -24.43
CA GLU A 337 -5.62 3.76 -25.26
C GLU A 337 -4.38 2.99 -25.74
N LEU A 338 -3.68 2.29 -24.84
CA LEU A 338 -2.48 1.56 -25.19
C LEU A 338 -2.76 0.42 -26.18
N VAL A 339 -3.79 -0.39 -25.92
CA VAL A 339 -4.20 -1.50 -26.81
C VAL A 339 -4.59 -0.99 -28.18
N GLU A 340 -5.34 0.12 -28.26
CA GLU A 340 -5.75 0.72 -29.53
C GLU A 340 -4.54 1.08 -30.41
N LYS A 341 -3.46 1.61 -29.80
CA LYS A 341 -2.23 1.93 -30.55
C LYS A 341 -1.57 0.69 -31.13
N PHE A 342 -1.45 -0.39 -30.35
CA PHE A 342 -0.86 -1.64 -30.82
C PHE A 342 -1.71 -2.31 -31.91
N GLU A 343 -3.02 -2.42 -31.72
CA GLU A 343 -3.92 -3.05 -32.69
C GLU A 343 -3.98 -2.27 -34.02
N LYS A 344 -3.96 -0.93 -33.97
CA LYS A 344 -3.86 -0.08 -35.18
C LYS A 344 -2.59 -0.34 -36.00
N LYS A 345 -1.56 -0.92 -35.39
CA LYS A 345 -0.29 -1.30 -36.03
C LYS A 345 -0.20 -2.80 -36.32
N GLY A 346 -1.32 -3.51 -36.26
CA GLY A 346 -1.45 -4.91 -36.67
C GLY A 346 -1.17 -5.93 -35.57
N ALA A 347 -1.00 -5.50 -34.32
CA ALA A 347 -0.89 -6.42 -33.20
C ALA A 347 -2.21 -7.17 -32.97
N LYS A 348 -2.12 -8.41 -32.50
CA LYS A 348 -3.25 -9.20 -32.03
C LYS A 348 -3.30 -9.16 -30.50
N LEU A 349 -4.39 -8.64 -29.96
CA LEU A 349 -4.63 -8.69 -28.51
C LEU A 349 -4.85 -10.13 -28.03
N VAL A 350 -4.21 -10.49 -26.93
CA VAL A 350 -4.41 -11.75 -26.20
C VAL A 350 -4.53 -11.47 -24.69
N GLY A 351 -5.05 -12.44 -23.95
CA GLY A 351 -5.14 -12.37 -22.49
C GLY A 351 -6.32 -11.56 -21.97
N MET A 352 -7.43 -11.45 -22.71
CA MET A 352 -8.63 -10.78 -22.19
C MET A 352 -9.11 -11.43 -20.89
N TRP A 353 -9.61 -10.61 -19.96
CA TRP A 353 -9.83 -11.01 -18.57
C TRP A 353 -11.29 -10.78 -18.12
N PRO A 354 -11.90 -11.67 -17.32
CA PRO A 354 -13.24 -11.46 -16.76
C PRO A 354 -13.39 -10.15 -15.99
N THR A 355 -14.57 -9.53 -16.08
CA THR A 355 -14.93 -8.33 -15.31
C THR A 355 -15.54 -8.68 -13.94
N GLU A 356 -15.86 -9.96 -13.71
CA GLU A 356 -16.43 -10.46 -12.48
C GLU A 356 -15.45 -10.33 -11.30
N GLY A 357 -15.99 -9.93 -10.14
CA GLY A 357 -15.21 -9.75 -8.92
C GLY A 357 -14.48 -8.41 -8.84
N TYR A 358 -14.77 -7.45 -9.73
CA TYR A 358 -14.31 -6.06 -9.65
C TYR A 358 -15.48 -5.13 -9.31
N GLU A 359 -15.21 -4.08 -8.53
CA GLU A 359 -16.19 -3.04 -8.19
C GLU A 359 -15.80 -1.74 -8.91
N PHE A 360 -16.57 -1.34 -9.93
CA PHE A 360 -16.41 -0.10 -10.69
C PHE A 360 -17.75 0.27 -11.36
N LYS A 361 -17.86 1.47 -11.95
CA LYS A 361 -19.06 1.92 -12.68
C LYS A 361 -18.86 1.88 -14.20
N LYS A 362 -17.73 2.36 -14.70
CA LYS A 362 -17.37 2.39 -16.13
C LYS A 362 -15.87 2.18 -16.32
N SER A 363 -15.54 1.62 -17.47
CA SER A 363 -14.18 1.43 -17.94
C SER A 363 -14.19 1.41 -19.47
N LYS A 364 -13.27 2.15 -20.10
CA LYS A 364 -13.01 2.05 -21.54
C LYS A 364 -12.29 0.76 -21.93
N ALA A 365 -11.69 0.08 -20.95
CA ALA A 365 -10.92 -1.13 -21.17
C ALA A 365 -11.77 -2.40 -21.24
N ILE A 366 -13.04 -2.31 -21.63
CA ILE A 366 -13.96 -3.45 -21.76
C ILE A 366 -14.35 -3.65 -23.22
N ARG A 367 -14.20 -4.89 -23.68
CA ARG A 367 -14.67 -5.35 -24.99
C ARG A 367 -15.32 -6.72 -24.81
N GLU A 368 -16.54 -6.89 -25.33
CA GLU A 368 -17.30 -8.15 -25.22
C GLU A 368 -17.50 -8.64 -23.77
N GLY A 369 -17.70 -7.72 -22.83
CA GLY A 369 -17.93 -8.04 -21.41
C GLY A 369 -16.67 -8.45 -20.63
N LYS A 370 -15.50 -8.46 -21.27
CA LYS A 370 -14.20 -8.74 -20.66
C LYS A 370 -13.31 -7.50 -20.69
N PHE A 371 -12.44 -7.39 -19.71
CA PHE A 371 -11.33 -6.45 -19.78
C PHE A 371 -10.38 -6.84 -20.92
N LEU A 372 -9.77 -5.83 -21.55
CA LEU A 372 -8.78 -6.01 -22.61
C LEU A 372 -7.53 -6.80 -22.16
N GLY A 373 -7.31 -6.91 -20.86
CA GLY A 373 -6.27 -7.75 -20.26
C GLY A 373 -6.40 -7.82 -18.74
N LEU A 374 -5.37 -8.32 -18.04
CA LEU A 374 -5.41 -8.48 -16.58
C LEU A 374 -5.58 -7.14 -15.87
N VAL A 375 -6.47 -7.08 -14.88
CA VAL A 375 -6.66 -5.89 -14.03
C VAL A 375 -6.24 -6.19 -12.60
N ILE A 376 -5.40 -5.34 -12.03
CA ILE A 376 -4.95 -5.39 -10.63
C ILE A 376 -5.35 -4.10 -9.91
N ASP A 377 -5.94 -4.25 -8.72
CA ASP A 377 -6.34 -3.14 -7.85
C ASP A 377 -5.70 -3.34 -6.49
N VAL A 378 -4.54 -2.70 -6.30
CA VAL A 378 -3.75 -2.78 -5.07
C VAL A 378 -4.36 -1.96 -3.93
N GLU A 379 -5.23 -0.99 -4.23
CA GLU A 379 -5.84 -0.12 -3.21
C GLU A 379 -7.01 -0.83 -2.52
N ASN A 380 -7.79 -1.62 -3.27
CA ASN A 380 -9.03 -2.22 -2.80
C ASN A 380 -9.00 -3.75 -2.74
N GLN A 381 -8.20 -4.41 -3.59
CA GLN A 381 -8.27 -5.85 -3.84
C GLN A 381 -6.89 -6.53 -3.88
N ASP A 382 -5.89 -6.00 -3.18
CA ASP A 382 -4.52 -6.50 -3.26
C ASP A 382 -4.38 -7.98 -2.86
N HIS A 383 -5.20 -8.43 -1.91
CA HIS A 383 -5.28 -9.83 -1.50
C HIS A 383 -5.67 -10.81 -2.63
N LEU A 384 -6.15 -10.32 -3.78
CA LEU A 384 -6.45 -11.11 -4.97
C LEU A 384 -5.35 -11.04 -6.04
N SER A 385 -4.37 -10.13 -5.91
CA SER A 385 -3.34 -9.85 -6.92
C SER A 385 -2.59 -11.11 -7.35
N ASP A 386 -1.98 -11.83 -6.41
CA ASP A 386 -1.21 -13.05 -6.69
C ASP A 386 -2.04 -14.13 -7.40
N LYS A 387 -3.29 -14.32 -6.96
CA LYS A 387 -4.20 -15.31 -7.54
C LYS A 387 -4.56 -14.96 -8.98
N ARG A 388 -4.81 -13.67 -9.24
CA ARG A 388 -5.15 -13.17 -10.57
C ARG A 388 -3.95 -13.26 -11.52
N VAL A 389 -2.77 -12.86 -11.08
CA VAL A 389 -1.52 -12.98 -11.86
C VAL A 389 -1.26 -14.44 -12.25
N LYS A 390 -1.31 -15.37 -11.29
CA LYS A 390 -1.13 -16.82 -11.55
C LYS A 390 -2.11 -17.36 -12.59
N SER A 391 -3.38 -17.03 -12.42
CA SER A 391 -4.45 -17.50 -13.30
C SER A 391 -4.31 -16.93 -14.72
N TRP A 392 -3.96 -15.65 -14.82
CA TRP A 392 -3.75 -14.98 -16.10
C TRP A 392 -2.51 -15.46 -16.83
N VAL A 393 -1.41 -15.70 -16.11
CA VAL A 393 -0.19 -16.28 -16.69
C VAL A 393 -0.47 -17.67 -17.28
N ALA A 394 -1.23 -18.52 -16.58
CA ALA A 394 -1.61 -19.83 -17.08
C ALA A 394 -2.49 -19.75 -18.34
N GLN A 395 -3.31 -18.70 -18.47
CA GLN A 395 -4.06 -18.39 -19.70
C GLN A 395 -3.11 -17.96 -20.82
N LEU A 396 -2.24 -16.97 -20.55
CA LEU A 396 -1.29 -16.44 -21.53
C LEU A 396 -0.36 -17.50 -22.09
N GLN A 397 0.14 -18.43 -21.28
CA GLN A 397 1.01 -19.51 -21.76
C GLN A 397 0.36 -20.35 -22.86
N LYS A 398 -0.98 -20.45 -22.89
CA LYS A 398 -1.71 -21.15 -23.96
C LYS A 398 -1.97 -20.27 -25.17
N GLU A 399 -2.20 -18.98 -24.96
CA GLU A 399 -2.52 -18.04 -26.04
C GLU A 399 -1.27 -17.53 -26.77
N LEU A 400 -0.13 -17.48 -26.08
CA LEU A 400 1.17 -17.10 -26.63
C LEU A 400 1.86 -18.23 -27.37
N ALA A 401 1.51 -19.49 -27.06
CA ALA A 401 2.03 -20.69 -27.72
C ALA A 401 1.80 -20.73 -29.24
#